data_AF-A0A151RGI9-F1
#
_entry.id   AF-A0A151RGI9-F1
#
_cell.length_a   1.000
_cell.length_b   1.000
_cell.length_c   1.000
_cell.angle_alpha   90.00
_cell.angle_beta   90.00
_cell.angle_gamma   90.00
#
_symmetry.space_group_name_H-M   'P 1'
#
loop_
_entity.id
_entity.type
_entity.pdbx_description
1 polymer ?
#
loop_
_entity_poly.entity_id
_entity_poly.type
_entity_poly.pdbx_seq_one_letter_code
_entity_poly.pdbx_strand_id
1 'polypeptide(L)'
;GVEVKPGKPFNHKYDDSKGRLHISMATLGWGTATAKSTLQCNVGNRRPVYLCSLYPGNTESLQLNLELEEVDQVVFSVIGPRSIHLCGYYLATARNTNLIDDSESYGEDIADTETERSDNSDEDEYEDSFIDDDGFPEVFPPSPISNEGTFK
;
A
#
# COMPACT_ATOMS: atom_id res chain seq x y z
N GLY A 1 -6.34 -10.65 3.92
CA GLY A 1 -4.91 -10.62 3.50
C GLY A 1 -4.19 -11.86 3.98
N VAL A 2 -3.01 -12.14 3.44
CA VAL A 2 -2.17 -13.30 3.79
C VAL A 2 -0.69 -12.94 3.73
N GLU A 3 0.12 -13.52 4.61
CA GLU A 3 1.58 -13.44 4.53
C GLU A 3 2.14 -14.68 3.82
N VAL A 4 2.87 -14.48 2.73
CA VAL A 4 3.59 -15.53 2.02
C VAL A 4 5.05 -15.49 2.45
N LYS A 5 5.51 -16.55 3.12
CA LYS A 5 6.87 -16.63 3.67
C LYS A 5 7.83 -17.33 2.70
N PRO A 6 9.12 -16.96 2.68
CA PRO A 6 10.13 -17.70 1.94
C PRO A 6 10.13 -19.19 2.31
N GLY A 7 10.19 -20.06 1.31
CA GLY A 7 10.17 -21.52 1.50
C GLY A 7 8.84 -22.11 2.00
N LYS A 8 7.81 -21.28 2.28
CA LYS A 8 6.48 -21.73 2.70
C LYS A 8 5.41 -21.16 1.75
N PRO A 9 5.11 -21.89 0.65
CA PRO A 9 4.08 -21.48 -0.29
C PRO A 9 2.70 -21.36 0.37
N PHE A 10 1.88 -20.44 -0.13
CA PHE A 10 0.49 -20.27 0.25
C PHE A 10 -0.43 -20.80 -0.85
N ASN A 11 -1.35 -21.69 -0.48
CA ASN A 11 -2.31 -22.28 -1.40
C ASN A 11 -3.64 -21.54 -1.28
N HIS A 12 -4.09 -20.97 -2.39
CA HIS A 12 -5.43 -20.47 -2.57
C HIS A 12 -6.25 -21.47 -3.37
N LYS A 13 -7.44 -21.80 -2.86
CA LYS A 13 -8.45 -22.56 -3.59
C LYS A 13 -9.63 -21.65 -3.86
N TYR A 14 -10.10 -21.66 -5.09
CA TYR A 14 -11.31 -20.96 -5.47
C TYR A 14 -12.50 -21.46 -4.64
N ASP A 15 -13.34 -20.54 -4.23
CA ASP A 15 -14.53 -20.78 -3.41
C ASP A 15 -15.70 -20.04 -4.05
N ASP A 16 -16.55 -20.80 -4.76
CA ASP A 16 -17.73 -20.27 -5.47
C ASP A 16 -18.66 -19.42 -4.58
N SER A 17 -18.64 -19.62 -3.25
CA SER A 17 -19.45 -18.83 -2.32
C SER A 17 -18.89 -17.43 -2.07
N LYS A 18 -17.57 -17.25 -2.22
CA LYS A 18 -16.88 -15.96 -2.05
C LYS A 18 -16.74 -15.21 -3.38
N GLY A 19 -16.72 -15.94 -4.50
CA GLY A 19 -16.48 -15.36 -5.82
C GLY A 19 -14.99 -15.17 -6.11
N ARG A 20 -14.68 -14.22 -7.00
CA ARG A 20 -13.32 -14.04 -7.56
C ARG A 20 -12.42 -13.32 -6.56
N LEU A 21 -11.18 -13.79 -6.38
CA LEU A 21 -10.23 -13.11 -5.49
C LEU A 21 -9.53 -11.99 -6.25
N HIS A 22 -9.69 -10.75 -5.80
CA HIS A 22 -8.95 -9.61 -6.28
C HIS A 22 -7.80 -9.27 -5.32
N ILE A 23 -6.56 -9.30 -5.80
CA ILE A 23 -5.36 -8.91 -5.05
C ILE A 23 -4.96 -7.51 -5.48
N SER A 24 -5.07 -6.56 -4.55
CA SER A 24 -4.91 -5.14 -4.80
C SER A 24 -3.55 -4.58 -4.38
N MET A 25 -2.81 -5.28 -3.51
CA MET A 25 -1.52 -4.80 -3.02
C MET A 25 -0.65 -5.92 -2.49
N ALA A 26 0.66 -5.73 -2.67
CA ALA A 26 1.72 -6.53 -2.08
C ALA A 26 2.69 -5.61 -1.32
N THR A 27 3.02 -6.00 -0.09
CA THR A 27 3.92 -5.26 0.79
C THR A 27 4.99 -6.18 1.34
N LEU A 28 6.23 -5.71 1.34
CA LEU A 28 7.38 -6.43 1.84
C LEU A 28 7.28 -6.56 3.35
N GLY A 29 7.33 -7.79 3.86
CA GLY A 29 7.32 -8.07 5.29
C GLY A 29 8.54 -7.48 5.97
N TRP A 30 8.43 -7.14 7.25
CA TRP A 30 9.52 -6.54 8.01
C TRP A 30 10.75 -7.47 8.10
N GLY A 31 11.95 -6.89 8.10
CA GLY A 31 13.20 -7.64 8.25
C GLY A 31 14.43 -6.82 7.90
N THR A 32 15.60 -7.33 8.26
CA THR A 32 16.91 -6.68 8.06
C THR A 32 17.59 -7.05 6.75
N ALA A 33 17.08 -8.05 6.04
CA ALA A 33 17.67 -8.48 4.78
C ALA A 33 17.51 -7.40 3.70
N THR A 34 18.59 -7.16 2.95
CA THR A 34 18.69 -6.11 1.93
C THR A 34 18.41 -6.61 0.51
N ALA A 35 18.42 -7.93 0.29
CA ALA A 35 18.10 -8.50 -1.01
C ALA A 35 16.58 -8.41 -1.31
N LYS A 36 16.26 -8.26 -2.60
CA LYS A 36 14.88 -8.21 -3.09
C LYS A 36 14.11 -9.49 -2.79
N SER A 37 12.79 -9.37 -2.67
CA SER A 37 11.88 -10.52 -2.59
C SER A 37 10.88 -10.47 -3.75
N THR A 38 10.79 -11.57 -4.49
CA THR A 38 9.96 -11.70 -5.69
C THR A 38 8.79 -12.63 -5.40
N LEU A 39 7.57 -12.16 -5.66
CA LEU A 39 6.36 -12.97 -5.59
C LEU A 39 6.17 -13.71 -6.91
N GLN A 40 5.93 -15.02 -6.84
CA GLN A 40 5.51 -15.81 -7.98
C GLN A 40 4.19 -16.54 -7.71
N CYS A 41 3.46 -16.81 -8.78
CA CYS A 41 2.19 -17.51 -8.78
C CYS A 41 2.26 -18.72 -9.72
N ASN A 42 1.72 -19.85 -9.29
CA ASN A 42 1.52 -21.03 -10.12
C ASN A 42 0.04 -21.41 -10.08
N VAL A 43 -0.52 -21.81 -11.23
CA VAL A 43 -1.90 -22.31 -11.33
C VAL A 43 -1.86 -23.75 -11.83
N GLY A 44 -2.35 -24.68 -11.01
CA GLY A 44 -2.37 -26.11 -11.33
C GLY A 44 -0.98 -26.67 -11.68
N ASN A 45 -0.84 -27.18 -12.90
CA ASN A 45 0.44 -27.72 -13.42
C ASN A 45 1.13 -26.77 -14.42
N ARG A 46 0.71 -25.50 -14.48
CA ARG A 46 1.32 -24.52 -15.38
C ARG A 46 2.69 -24.08 -14.85
N ARG A 47 3.48 -23.41 -15.69
CA ARG A 47 4.77 -22.83 -15.26
C ARG A 47 4.50 -21.64 -14.32
N PRO A 48 5.33 -21.44 -13.27
CA PRO A 48 5.21 -20.26 -12.41
C PRO A 48 5.42 -18.95 -13.18
N VAL A 49 4.67 -17.91 -12.82
CA VAL A 49 4.78 -16.56 -13.35
C VAL A 49 5.19 -15.61 -12.23
N TYR A 50 6.12 -14.70 -12.50
CA TYR A 50 6.51 -13.65 -11.56
C TYR A 50 5.48 -12.51 -11.57
N LEU A 51 4.95 -12.16 -10.40
CA LEU A 51 3.94 -11.12 -10.26
C LEU A 51 4.57 -9.75 -9.94
N CYS A 52 5.52 -9.72 -9.00
CA CYS A 52 6.21 -8.49 -8.61
C CYS A 52 7.54 -8.77 -7.91
N SER A 53 8.41 -7.76 -7.83
CA SER A 53 9.64 -7.78 -7.03
C SER A 53 9.69 -6.55 -6.16
N LEU A 54 9.85 -6.75 -4.85
CA LEU A 54 9.91 -5.69 -3.85
C LEU A 54 11.34 -5.56 -3.33
N TYR A 55 11.78 -4.32 -3.14
CA TYR A 55 13.16 -3.96 -2.78
C TYR A 55 13.15 -3.22 -1.44
N PRO A 56 13.85 -3.73 -0.40
CA PRO A 56 14.04 -3.02 0.85
C PRO A 56 14.55 -1.59 0.63
N GLY A 57 13.92 -0.61 1.28
CA GLY A 57 14.30 0.81 1.20
C GLY A 57 14.04 1.52 -0.14
N ASN A 58 13.39 0.86 -1.11
CA ASN A 58 13.01 1.49 -2.38
C ASN A 58 11.53 1.22 -2.70
N THR A 59 11.22 0.02 -3.20
CA THR A 59 9.85 -0.38 -3.54
C THR A 59 9.40 -1.45 -2.55
N GLU A 60 9.02 -1.03 -1.36
CA GLU A 60 8.57 -1.95 -0.30
C GLU A 60 7.08 -2.28 -0.40
N SER A 61 6.30 -1.53 -1.19
CA SER A 61 4.92 -1.86 -1.50
C SER A 61 4.62 -1.59 -2.97
N LEU A 62 3.72 -2.38 -3.53
CA LEU A 62 3.27 -2.24 -4.92
C LEU A 62 1.77 -2.52 -4.98
N GLN A 63 1.03 -1.63 -5.64
CA GLN A 63 -0.36 -1.89 -6.00
C GLN A 63 -0.43 -2.94 -7.11
N LEU A 64 -1.33 -3.89 -6.95
CA LEU A 64 -1.58 -4.96 -7.90
C LEU A 64 -3.02 -4.83 -8.40
N ASN A 65 -3.28 -5.35 -9.59
CA ASN A 65 -4.62 -5.47 -10.13
C ASN A 65 -4.75 -6.88 -10.72
N LEU A 66 -4.83 -7.87 -9.83
CA LEU A 66 -4.88 -9.28 -10.20
C LEU A 66 -6.20 -9.89 -9.76
N GLU A 67 -6.92 -10.49 -10.69
CA GLU A 67 -8.13 -11.26 -10.42
C GLU A 67 -7.88 -12.74 -10.64
N LEU A 68 -8.31 -13.57 -9.69
CA LEU A 68 -8.19 -15.01 -9.74
C LEU A 68 -9.58 -15.65 -9.72
N GLU A 69 -9.89 -16.36 -10.80
CA GLU A 69 -11.12 -17.13 -11.01
C GLU A 69 -10.81 -18.59 -11.40
N GLU A 70 -9.54 -19.00 -11.30
CA GLU A 70 -9.12 -20.33 -11.70
C GLU A 70 -9.70 -21.38 -10.73
N VAL A 71 -10.42 -22.37 -11.26
CA VAL A 71 -10.92 -23.53 -10.50
C VAL A 71 -9.76 -24.39 -9.98
N ASP A 72 -8.63 -24.35 -10.69
CA ASP A 72 -7.40 -25.01 -10.29
C ASP A 72 -6.78 -24.36 -9.05
N GLN A 73 -5.99 -25.14 -8.30
CA GLN A 73 -5.27 -24.62 -7.15
C GLN A 73 -4.25 -23.56 -7.56
N VAL A 74 -4.35 -22.38 -6.95
CA VAL A 74 -3.40 -21.28 -7.11
C VAL A 74 -2.38 -21.32 -5.97
N VAL A 75 -1.09 -21.28 -6.28
CA VAL A 75 0.00 -21.35 -5.31
C VAL A 75 0.87 -20.10 -5.41
N PHE A 76 0.94 -19.34 -4.33
CA PHE A 76 1.84 -18.21 -4.18
C PHE A 76 3.11 -18.65 -3.46
N SER A 77 4.26 -18.19 -3.94
CA SER A 77 5.53 -18.40 -3.25
C SER A 77 6.45 -17.20 -3.40
N VAL A 78 7.40 -17.09 -2.48
CA VAL A 78 8.37 -16.00 -2.45
C VAL A 78 9.75 -16.54 -2.73
N ILE A 79 10.43 -15.90 -3.68
CA ILE A 79 11.86 -16.05 -3.93
C ILE A 79 12.56 -14.85 -3.33
N GLY A 80 13.33 -15.07 -2.27
CA GLY A 80 14.04 -14.02 -1.55
C GLY A 80 13.97 -14.22 -0.03
N PRO A 81 14.60 -13.33 0.74
CA PRO A 81 14.77 -13.53 2.18
C PRO A 81 13.61 -13.01 3.05
N ARG A 82 12.78 -12.08 2.55
CA ARG A 82 11.68 -11.46 3.32
C ARG A 82 10.34 -11.98 2.83
N SER A 83 9.36 -12.05 3.73
CA SER A 83 7.98 -12.39 3.35
C SER A 83 7.33 -11.28 2.54
N ILE A 84 6.22 -11.62 1.88
CA ILE A 84 5.39 -10.64 1.18
C ILE A 84 3.96 -10.79 1.71
N HIS A 85 3.41 -9.70 2.22
CA HIS A 85 2.02 -9.58 2.64
C HIS A 85 1.17 -9.19 1.44
N LEU A 86 0.16 -10.01 1.13
CA LEU A 86 -0.83 -9.75 0.11
C LEU A 86 -2.12 -9.29 0.77
N CYS A 87 -2.70 -8.23 0.24
CA CYS A 87 -4.04 -7.79 0.58
C CYS A 87 -4.89 -7.58 -0.66
N GLY A 88 -6.20 -7.61 -0.45
CA GLY A 88 -7.19 -7.81 -1.47
C GLY A 88 -8.54 -8.18 -0.86
N TYR A 89 -9.52 -8.41 -1.71
CA TYR A 89 -10.89 -8.70 -1.35
C TYR A 89 -11.51 -9.68 -2.33
N TYR A 90 -12.61 -10.31 -1.93
CA TYR A 90 -13.38 -11.15 -2.84
C TYR A 90 -14.45 -10.31 -3.53
N LEU A 91 -14.52 -10.43 -4.86
CA LEU A 91 -15.58 -9.91 -5.69
C LEU A 91 -16.72 -10.92 -5.66
N ALA A 92 -17.81 -10.58 -4.97
CA ALA A 92 -18.99 -11.43 -4.92
C ALA A 92 -19.47 -11.71 -6.35
N THR A 93 -19.61 -13.00 -6.70
CA THR A 93 -20.31 -13.36 -7.93
C THR A 93 -21.75 -12.91 -7.75
N ALA A 94 -22.20 -11.97 -8.58
CA ALA A 94 -23.60 -11.57 -8.63
C ALA A 94 -24.45 -12.79 -9.05
N ARG A 95 -24.78 -13.64 -8.08
CA ARG A 95 -25.77 -14.69 -8.25
C ARG A 95 -27.14 -14.02 -8.19
N ASN A 96 -27.45 -13.28 -9.25
CA ASN A 96 -28.80 -12.93 -9.66
C ASN A 96 -29.75 -12.68 -8.47
N THR A 97 -29.37 -11.78 -7.56
CA THR A 97 -30.37 -11.16 -6.70
C THR A 97 -31.10 -10.19 -7.60
N ASN A 98 -32.08 -10.70 -8.34
CA ASN A 98 -33.22 -9.94 -8.86
C ASN A 98 -34.02 -9.42 -7.65
N LEU A 99 -33.36 -8.61 -6.82
CA LEU A 99 -33.99 -7.65 -5.94
C LEU A 99 -33.47 -6.34 -6.49
N ILE A 100 -34.28 -5.79 -7.39
CA ILE A 100 -34.29 -4.40 -7.77
C ILE A 100 -34.24 -3.62 -6.45
N ASP A 101 -33.07 -3.12 -6.11
CA ASP A 101 -32.94 -2.03 -5.16
C ASP A 101 -32.29 -0.91 -5.95
N ASP A 102 -33.14 -0.20 -6.70
CA ASP A 102 -32.86 1.10 -7.34
C ASP A 102 -32.64 2.19 -6.27
N SER A 103 -31.89 1.87 -5.22
CA SER A 103 -31.41 2.81 -4.21
C SER A 103 -29.95 3.16 -4.51
N GLU A 104 -29.68 3.49 -5.78
CA GLU A 104 -28.58 4.40 -6.13
C GLU A 104 -28.95 5.74 -5.46
N SER A 105 -28.61 5.88 -4.18
CA SER A 105 -28.68 7.17 -3.48
C SER A 105 -27.61 8.04 -4.12
N TYR A 106 -27.96 8.67 -5.25
CA TYR A 106 -27.19 9.73 -5.86
C TYR A 106 -26.79 10.70 -4.75
N GLY A 107 -25.49 11.03 -4.72
CA GLY A 107 -24.88 11.90 -3.73
C GLY A 107 -25.79 13.09 -3.45
N GLU A 108 -25.99 13.37 -2.17
CA GLU A 108 -26.74 14.51 -1.70
C GLU A 108 -26.11 15.78 -2.30
N ASP A 109 -26.76 16.36 -3.32
CA ASP A 109 -26.34 17.60 -3.94
C ASP A 109 -26.43 18.72 -2.88
N ILE A 110 -25.29 19.15 -2.36
CA ILE A 110 -25.18 20.29 -1.43
C ILE A 110 -25.27 21.61 -2.21
N ALA A 111 -26.22 21.70 -3.15
CA ALA A 111 -26.32 22.80 -4.10
C ALA A 111 -26.99 24.05 -3.51
N ASP A 112 -27.79 23.93 -2.45
CA ASP A 112 -28.54 25.07 -1.90
C ASP A 112 -28.53 25.07 -0.36
N THR A 113 -27.38 25.37 0.24
CA THR A 113 -27.40 26.01 1.57
C THR A 113 -27.19 27.50 1.36
N GLU A 114 -28.30 28.25 1.30
CA GLU A 114 -28.28 29.70 1.33
C GLU A 114 -27.47 30.16 2.54
N THR A 115 -26.24 30.60 2.25
CA THR A 115 -25.33 31.12 3.26
C THR A 115 -25.83 32.53 3.57
N GLU A 116 -26.69 32.66 4.58
CA GLU A 116 -27.08 33.97 5.09
C GLU A 116 -25.80 34.72 5.48
N ARG A 117 -25.54 35.82 4.76
CA ARG A 117 -24.43 36.72 5.02
C ARG A 117 -24.68 37.40 6.36
N SER A 118 -23.95 37.00 7.39
CA SER A 118 -23.79 37.83 8.57
C SER A 118 -22.75 38.91 8.25
N ASP A 119 -23.22 40.07 7.78
CA ASP A 119 -22.47 41.31 7.88
C ASP A 119 -22.34 41.68 9.36
N ASN A 120 -21.15 41.56 9.92
CA ASN A 120 -20.68 42.42 11.01
C ASN A 120 -19.17 42.60 10.87
N SER A 121 -18.81 43.87 10.69
CA SER A 121 -17.47 44.42 10.72
C SER A 121 -16.83 44.26 12.09
N ASP A 122 -15.52 44.06 12.13
CA ASP A 122 -14.57 45.07 12.65
C ASP A 122 -13.15 44.48 12.63
N GLU A 123 -12.19 45.37 12.41
CA GLU A 123 -10.80 45.14 12.05
C GLU A 123 -9.99 44.57 13.24
N ASP A 124 -9.58 43.30 13.16
CA ASP A 124 -8.53 42.79 14.03
C ASP A 124 -7.16 43.12 13.39
N GLU A 125 -6.54 44.18 13.93
CA GLU A 125 -5.19 44.62 13.66
C GLU A 125 -4.20 43.46 13.88
N TYR A 126 -3.69 42.90 12.78
CA TYR A 126 -2.64 41.87 12.83
C TYR A 126 -1.37 42.49 13.39
N GLU A 127 -1.12 42.27 14.68
CA GLU A 127 0.15 42.60 15.31
C GLU A 127 1.20 41.62 14.75
N ASP A 128 1.95 42.08 13.75
CA ASP A 128 3.11 41.42 13.15
C ASP A 128 4.18 41.14 14.21
N SER A 129 4.01 40.05 14.97
CA SER A 129 5.12 39.39 15.66
C SER A 129 5.79 38.44 14.67
N PHE A 130 6.39 39.04 13.65
CA PHE A 130 7.38 38.37 12.81
C PHE A 130 8.44 37.76 13.74
N ILE A 131 8.75 36.49 13.54
CA ILE A 131 9.83 35.82 14.27
C ILE A 131 11.09 36.65 14.02
N ASP A 132 11.61 37.31 15.05
CA ASP A 132 12.94 37.92 15.00
C ASP A 132 13.94 36.78 14.77
N ASP A 133 14.34 36.61 13.51
CA ASP A 133 15.44 35.72 13.06
C ASP A 133 16.80 36.32 13.45
N ASP A 134 16.92 36.83 14.68
CA ASP A 134 18.17 37.26 15.31
C ASP A 134 18.84 36.11 16.08
N GLY A 135 18.39 34.89 15.86
CA GLY A 135 19.01 33.67 16.35
C GLY A 135 19.75 32.97 15.22
N PHE A 136 20.96 33.42 14.88
CA PHE A 136 21.89 32.63 14.07
C PHE A 136 21.89 31.18 14.58
N PRO A 137 21.50 30.17 13.79
CA PRO A 137 21.72 28.80 14.21
C PRO A 137 23.22 28.62 14.38
N GLU A 138 23.67 28.30 15.60
CA GLU A 138 25.07 27.97 15.85
C GLU A 138 25.45 26.80 14.95
N VAL A 139 26.13 27.13 13.84
CA VAL A 139 26.67 26.15 12.91
C VAL A 139 27.86 25.52 13.62
N PHE A 140 27.64 24.39 14.28
CA PHE A 140 28.74 23.60 14.82
C PHE A 140 29.71 23.26 13.68
N PRO A 141 31.01 23.58 13.82
CA PRO A 141 31.98 23.23 12.79
C PRO A 141 32.06 21.70 12.66
N PRO A 142 32.24 21.17 11.44
CA PRO A 142 32.40 19.74 11.23
C PRO A 142 33.60 19.23 12.02
N SER A 143 33.42 18.11 12.74
CA SER A 143 34.51 17.48 13.48
C SER A 143 35.65 17.08 12.55
N PRO A 144 36.92 17.31 12.93
CA PRO A 144 38.05 16.93 12.11
C PRO A 144 38.10 15.40 11.96
N ILE A 145 38.20 14.96 10.69
CA ILE A 145 38.40 13.57 10.31
C ILE A 145 39.83 13.20 10.74
N SER A 146 39.96 12.31 11.72
CA SER A 146 41.26 11.71 12.05
C SER A 146 41.60 10.65 11.01
N ASN A 147 42.48 11.00 10.07
CA ASN A 147 43.15 10.04 9.22
C ASN A 147 44.38 9.50 9.97
N GLU A 148 44.22 8.40 10.69
CA GLU A 148 45.35 7.58 11.13
C GLU A 148 45.08 6.11 10.78
N GLY A 149 45.99 5.53 9.98
CA GLY A 149 46.08 4.07 9.87
C GLY A 149 46.43 3.50 8.50
N THR A 150 47.47 4.00 7.82
CA THR A 150 48.13 3.23 6.77
C THR A 150 48.88 2.06 7.42
N PHE A 151 48.32 0.84 7.36
CA PHE A 151 49.10 -0.36 7.64
C PHE A 151 49.63 -0.93 6.32
N LYS A 152 50.95 -1.05 6.27
CA LYS A 152 51.73 -1.76 5.25
C LYS A 152 51.50 -3.27 5.33
#